data_AF-A0A8B7RQK9-F1
#
_entry.id   AF-A0A8B7RQK9-F1
#
_cell.length_a   1.000
_cell.length_b   1.000
_cell.length_c   1.000
_cell.angle_alpha   90.00
_cell.angle_beta   90.00
_cell.angle_gamma   90.00
#
_symmetry.space_group_name_H-M   'P 1'
#
loop_
_entity.id
_entity.type
_entity.pdbx_description
1 polymer ?
#
loop_
_entity_poly.entity_id
_entity_poly.type
_entity_poly.pdbx_seq_one_letter_code
_entity_poly.pdbx_strand_id
1 'polypeptide(L)'
;MVKSLESMLYEEQLMKTDYLAKKRKDLGNRGGENNCCPFSNTQRVACGQGIIVVLEVHERKNQDQLRPLTAAAGGTAAFLFPSDHTHTALTTAQTLPFPPLEHRPSQTLERQSPPHSGLRILLAEPGDPPSRFKPALRLWRLLARQRSSAPGMASLLLLPLLLTLSLPAGANCPCQDPALCQPIRHHPDFEVFVFHVGDKTWKSYDWSQITTVAVFGKYDPELMCYAHSKGARVVLKGDVSVKAIIDPTFRASWIAQKVNLSKTQYMDGINIDIEQEVNRSSPEYDALTALVKETTDSFHREIEGSQVTFDVAWSPKCIDRRCYNYTGIADACDFLFVMSYDEQSQVWSECIAAANAPYNQTLTAYDDYIKMGISPKKLVMGVPWYSYDYTCLTLSEDHVCTIAKVPFRGAPCSDAAGRQVPYKIIMKQVNSSISGIQWDEDQKAPYYNYKDDAGRIHQVWYDNPQSISLKAAYIQRRGLRGIGMWHANCLDYSGDAVAKQQAEEMWKALKPKL
;
A
#
# COMPACT_ATOMS: atom_id res chain seq x y z
N MET A 1 -12.68 -17.67 22.55
CA MET A 1 -11.49 -16.96 22.02
C MET A 1 -11.50 -16.90 20.48
N VAL A 2 -11.81 -17.99 19.75
CA VAL A 2 -11.90 -18.00 18.26
C VAL A 2 -12.77 -16.89 17.67
N LYS A 3 -14.00 -16.69 18.19
CA LYS A 3 -15.02 -15.75 17.66
C LYS A 3 -14.62 -14.27 17.53
N SER A 4 -13.45 -13.84 18.04
CA SER A 4 -12.99 -12.46 17.94
C SER A 4 -12.06 -12.20 16.74
N LEU A 5 -11.57 -13.25 16.07
CA LEU A 5 -10.77 -13.13 14.85
C LEU A 5 -11.66 -13.20 13.60
N GLU A 6 -12.68 -14.06 13.64
CA GLU A 6 -13.71 -14.19 12.59
C GLU A 6 -14.41 -12.86 12.32
N SER A 7 -14.71 -12.06 13.35
CA SER A 7 -15.42 -10.78 13.20
C SER A 7 -14.60 -9.65 12.55
N MET A 8 -13.27 -9.70 12.59
CA MET A 8 -12.43 -8.65 11.98
C MET A 8 -12.22 -8.90 10.49
N LEU A 9 -12.01 -10.17 10.10
CA LEU A 9 -12.03 -10.57 8.69
C LEU A 9 -13.39 -10.30 8.03
N TYR A 10 -14.48 -10.36 8.79
CA TYR A 10 -15.84 -10.11 8.31
C TYR A 10 -16.08 -8.65 7.89
N GLU A 11 -15.54 -7.66 8.63
CA GLU A 11 -15.60 -6.23 8.25
C GLU A 11 -14.86 -5.95 6.93
N GLU A 12 -13.69 -6.58 6.76
CA GLU A 12 -12.85 -6.46 5.56
C GLU A 12 -13.49 -7.12 4.32
N GLN A 13 -14.19 -8.25 4.50
CA GLN A 13 -14.99 -8.88 3.45
C GLN A 13 -16.34 -8.17 3.19
N LEU A 14 -16.93 -7.47 4.18
CA LEU A 14 -18.10 -6.61 3.97
C LEU A 14 -17.78 -5.47 3.00
N MET A 15 -16.64 -4.80 3.16
CA MET A 15 -16.18 -3.74 2.23
C MET A 15 -16.13 -4.21 0.76
N LYS A 16 -15.70 -5.46 0.52
CA LYS A 16 -15.65 -6.07 -0.84
C LYS A 16 -17.01 -6.61 -1.33
N THR A 17 -17.95 -6.94 -0.43
CA THR A 17 -19.27 -7.51 -0.82
C THR A 17 -20.38 -6.47 -0.97
N ASP A 18 -20.36 -5.37 -0.22
CA ASP A 18 -21.39 -4.32 -0.32
C ASP A 18 -21.37 -3.61 -1.70
N TYR A 19 -20.18 -3.52 -2.31
CA TYR A 19 -19.98 -3.09 -3.71
C TYR A 19 -20.73 -3.99 -4.73
N LEU A 20 -20.79 -5.30 -4.48
CA LEU A 20 -21.51 -6.27 -5.33
C LEU A 20 -23.01 -6.23 -5.05
N ALA A 21 -23.43 -6.06 -3.79
CA ALA A 21 -24.83 -5.93 -3.40
C ALA A 21 -25.48 -4.71 -4.07
N LYS A 22 -24.80 -3.55 -4.06
CA LYS A 22 -25.27 -2.31 -4.70
C LYS A 22 -25.48 -2.47 -6.20
N LYS A 23 -24.52 -3.09 -6.90
CA LYS A 23 -24.57 -3.33 -8.35
C LYS A 23 -25.74 -4.23 -8.79
N ARG A 24 -26.26 -5.08 -7.89
CA ARG A 24 -27.44 -5.91 -8.15
C ARG A 24 -28.75 -5.13 -8.14
N LYS A 25 -28.77 -3.92 -7.54
CA LYS A 25 -29.93 -3.03 -7.47
C LYS A 25 -30.01 -2.11 -8.70
N ASP A 26 -28.87 -1.59 -9.16
CA ASP A 26 -28.78 -0.65 -10.28
C ASP A 26 -29.03 -1.31 -11.66
N LEU A 27 -28.95 -2.64 -11.75
CA LEU A 27 -29.32 -3.41 -12.94
C LEU A 27 -30.81 -3.81 -12.99
N GLY A 28 -31.60 -3.54 -11.94
CA GLY A 28 -32.99 -3.98 -11.83
C GLY A 28 -34.05 -2.99 -12.35
N ASN A 29 -33.72 -1.70 -12.49
CA ASN A 29 -34.70 -0.64 -12.77
C ASN A 29 -34.54 -0.02 -14.17
N ARG A 30 -35.29 -0.56 -15.15
CA ARG A 30 -35.67 0.14 -16.39
C ARG A 30 -37.11 -0.16 -16.76
N GLY A 31 -38.03 0.75 -16.41
CA GLY A 31 -39.43 0.74 -16.87
C GLY A 31 -40.40 1.35 -15.86
N GLY A 32 -41.46 1.99 -16.34
CA GLY A 32 -42.63 2.36 -15.52
C GLY A 32 -42.59 3.75 -14.89
N GLU A 33 -43.19 4.70 -15.60
CA GLU A 33 -43.44 6.10 -15.22
C GLU A 33 -44.36 6.32 -14.00
N ASN A 34 -44.46 7.61 -13.60
CA ASN A 34 -45.63 8.31 -13.03
C ASN A 34 -45.91 8.31 -11.50
N ASN A 35 -45.59 9.48 -10.92
CA ASN A 35 -46.44 10.36 -10.08
C ASN A 35 -46.60 10.18 -8.55
N CYS A 36 -46.75 11.35 -7.93
CA CYS A 36 -47.29 11.68 -6.59
C CYS A 36 -46.48 11.38 -5.31
N CYS A 37 -46.14 12.46 -4.62
CA CYS A 37 -45.94 12.55 -3.16
C CYS A 37 -47.16 13.31 -2.55
N PRO A 38 -47.28 13.58 -1.23
CA PRO A 38 -46.61 13.04 -0.02
C PRO A 38 -47.64 12.57 1.06
N PHE A 39 -47.28 12.65 2.36
CA PHE A 39 -48.02 12.33 3.62
C PHE A 39 -48.11 10.83 4.02
N SER A 40 -48.13 10.44 5.32
CA SER A 40 -47.59 11.08 6.55
C SER A 40 -47.56 10.11 7.76
N ASN A 41 -46.74 10.45 8.77
CA ASN A 41 -46.81 10.11 10.21
C ASN A 41 -47.05 8.68 10.74
N THR A 42 -46.19 8.31 11.72
CA THR A 42 -46.42 7.36 12.84
C THR A 42 -46.66 5.87 12.48
N GLN A 43 -46.42 4.87 13.33
CA GLN A 43 -46.13 4.83 14.78
C GLN A 43 -45.20 3.63 15.14
N ARG A 44 -44.62 3.58 16.35
CA ARG A 44 -43.86 2.41 16.83
C ARG A 44 -44.79 1.39 17.52
N VAL A 45 -44.73 0.10 17.16
CA VAL A 45 -45.11 -1.04 18.03
C VAL A 45 -44.16 -2.23 17.82
N ALA A 46 -44.03 -3.04 18.88
CA ALA A 46 -43.17 -4.19 19.17
C ALA A 46 -42.79 -5.21 18.07
N CYS A 47 -41.74 -5.97 18.37
CA CYS A 47 -41.38 -7.23 17.71
C CYS A 47 -42.43 -8.33 17.97
N GLY A 48 -42.61 -9.24 17.01
CA GLY A 48 -43.27 -10.54 17.18
C GLY A 48 -42.43 -11.64 16.52
N GLN A 49 -42.38 -12.83 17.11
CA GLN A 49 -41.71 -14.00 16.54
C GLN A 49 -42.59 -14.62 15.44
N GLY A 50 -42.00 -15.06 14.32
CA GLY A 50 -42.81 -15.64 13.23
C GLY A 50 -42.02 -16.28 12.08
N ILE A 51 -41.72 -17.58 12.25
CA ILE A 51 -41.74 -18.65 11.24
C ILE A 51 -40.88 -18.48 9.96
N ILE A 52 -40.05 -19.50 9.69
CA ILE A 52 -39.36 -19.71 8.41
C ILE A 52 -40.39 -20.13 7.35
N VAL A 53 -40.42 -19.45 6.20
CA VAL A 53 -41.08 -19.94 4.98
C VAL A 53 -40.02 -20.11 3.90
N VAL A 54 -39.75 -21.36 3.53
CA VAL A 54 -38.91 -21.68 2.36
C VAL A 54 -39.79 -21.63 1.12
N LEU A 55 -39.48 -20.71 0.20
CA LEU A 55 -40.08 -20.69 -1.14
C LEU A 55 -39.12 -21.32 -2.14
N GLU A 56 -39.34 -22.61 -2.41
CA GLU A 56 -38.67 -23.36 -3.46
C GLU A 56 -39.31 -23.03 -4.82
N VAL A 57 -38.60 -22.28 -5.67
CA VAL A 57 -39.09 -21.91 -7.00
C VAL A 57 -38.67 -22.96 -8.03
N HIS A 58 -39.65 -23.69 -8.54
CA HIS A 58 -39.46 -24.84 -9.42
C HIS A 58 -39.99 -24.50 -10.84
N GLU A 59 -39.15 -23.93 -11.70
CA GLU A 59 -39.55 -23.62 -13.08
C GLU A 59 -39.57 -24.88 -13.97
N ARG A 60 -40.68 -25.06 -14.70
CA ARG A 60 -40.88 -26.20 -15.61
C ARG A 60 -40.53 -25.83 -17.05
N LYS A 61 -40.10 -26.86 -17.79
CA LYS A 61 -39.90 -26.82 -19.25
C LYS A 61 -41.20 -26.48 -19.98
N ASN A 62 -41.07 -25.79 -21.12
CA ASN A 62 -42.03 -25.89 -22.23
C ASN A 62 -41.40 -26.67 -23.39
N GLN A 63 -42.24 -27.27 -24.24
CA GLN A 63 -41.84 -28.02 -25.44
C GLN A 63 -42.62 -27.53 -26.66
N ASP A 64 -41.98 -27.54 -27.82
CA ASP A 64 -42.59 -27.82 -29.14
C ASP A 64 -41.48 -28.45 -30.02
N GLN A 65 -41.69 -29.64 -30.61
CA GLN A 65 -42.15 -29.87 -32.00
C GLN A 65 -41.21 -29.31 -33.08
N LEU A 66 -40.74 -30.02 -34.12
CA LEU A 66 -40.85 -31.43 -34.62
C LEU A 66 -39.59 -31.69 -35.54
N ARG A 67 -39.27 -32.81 -36.21
CA ARG A 67 -39.89 -34.12 -36.59
C ARG A 67 -38.74 -35.20 -36.68
N PRO A 68 -38.99 -36.50 -36.92
CA PRO A 68 -37.99 -37.57 -36.69
C PRO A 68 -37.29 -38.13 -37.95
N LEU A 69 -36.23 -38.92 -37.73
CA LEU A 69 -35.76 -39.98 -38.63
C LEU A 69 -35.44 -41.28 -37.86
N THR A 70 -35.65 -42.39 -38.55
CA THR A 70 -35.71 -43.82 -38.15
C THR A 70 -34.62 -44.39 -37.23
N ALA A 71 -34.98 -45.45 -36.48
CA ALA A 71 -34.12 -46.18 -35.54
C ALA A 71 -33.49 -47.47 -36.14
N ALA A 72 -32.48 -48.00 -35.43
CA ALA A 72 -32.08 -49.41 -35.46
C ALA A 72 -31.50 -49.82 -34.08
N ALA A 73 -31.57 -51.12 -33.75
CA ALA A 73 -30.93 -51.72 -32.57
C ALA A 73 -29.38 -51.75 -32.74
N GLY A 74 -28.55 -51.93 -31.71
CA GLY A 74 -28.79 -52.25 -30.30
C GLY A 74 -27.85 -53.38 -29.84
N GLY A 75 -27.40 -53.36 -28.58
CA GLY A 75 -26.49 -54.39 -28.06
C GLY A 75 -25.75 -53.99 -26.79
N THR A 76 -26.17 -54.53 -25.65
CA THR A 76 -25.46 -54.44 -24.36
C THR A 76 -24.48 -55.59 -24.19
N ALA A 77 -23.24 -55.28 -23.79
CA ALA A 77 -22.36 -56.18 -23.06
C ALA A 77 -21.40 -55.34 -22.19
N ALA A 78 -21.11 -55.78 -20.98
CA ALA A 78 -20.20 -55.10 -20.06
C ALA A 78 -19.47 -56.12 -19.18
N PHE A 79 -18.22 -55.77 -18.81
CA PHE A 79 -17.32 -56.48 -17.89
C PHE A 79 -16.91 -57.92 -18.25
N LEU A 80 -15.59 -58.16 -18.24
CA LEU A 80 -14.95 -59.12 -17.34
C LEU A 80 -13.41 -58.96 -17.41
N PHE A 81 -12.78 -58.68 -16.26
CA PHE A 81 -11.38 -59.05 -16.00
C PHE A 81 -11.38 -60.51 -15.49
N PRO A 82 -10.29 -61.29 -15.68
CA PRO A 82 -9.34 -61.41 -14.55
C PRO A 82 -7.84 -61.61 -14.92
N SER A 83 -6.99 -61.22 -13.96
CA SER A 83 -5.76 -61.88 -13.49
C SER A 83 -4.56 -62.24 -14.39
N ASP A 84 -3.40 -61.73 -13.95
CA ASP A 84 -2.14 -62.44 -13.65
C ASP A 84 -1.43 -63.28 -14.74
N HIS A 85 -0.15 -62.93 -15.01
CA HIS A 85 0.98 -63.62 -14.35
C HIS A 85 2.35 -62.93 -14.56
N THR A 86 3.35 -63.40 -13.81
CA THR A 86 4.71 -62.85 -13.62
C THR A 86 5.78 -63.42 -14.55
N HIS A 87 6.86 -62.67 -14.83
CA HIS A 87 8.31 -63.02 -14.72
C HIS A 87 9.19 -61.93 -15.41
N THR A 88 10.24 -61.33 -14.80
CA THR A 88 11.70 -61.71 -14.80
C THR A 88 12.31 -61.95 -16.21
N ALA A 89 13.52 -61.51 -16.60
CA ALA A 89 14.66 -60.94 -15.85
C ALA A 89 15.66 -60.09 -16.70
N LEU A 90 16.57 -59.36 -16.01
CA LEU A 90 17.99 -59.01 -16.31
C LEU A 90 18.57 -58.94 -17.75
N THR A 91 19.26 -57.82 -18.07
CA THR A 91 20.71 -57.69 -18.48
C THR A 91 21.01 -56.21 -18.86
N THR A 92 21.75 -55.41 -18.08
CA THR A 92 23.22 -55.19 -18.02
C THR A 92 23.94 -54.52 -19.22
N ALA A 93 24.31 -53.25 -18.98
CA ALA A 93 25.59 -52.58 -19.32
C ALA A 93 26.02 -52.30 -20.78
N GLN A 94 26.38 -51.03 -21.03
CA GLN A 94 27.73 -50.66 -21.52
C GLN A 94 28.05 -49.17 -21.29
N THR A 95 29.28 -48.88 -20.87
CA THR A 95 29.87 -47.53 -20.71
C THR A 95 31.34 -47.57 -21.14
N LEU A 96 31.80 -46.61 -21.97
CA LEU A 96 33.22 -46.26 -22.17
C LEU A 96 33.36 -44.80 -22.71
N PRO A 97 34.54 -44.13 -22.58
CA PRO A 97 34.58 -42.67 -22.38
C PRO A 97 35.69 -41.87 -23.13
N PHE A 98 35.79 -40.55 -22.83
CA PHE A 98 36.93 -39.62 -23.05
C PHE A 98 37.21 -39.16 -24.50
N PRO A 99 38.01 -38.07 -24.74
CA PRO A 99 38.89 -37.30 -23.81
C PRO A 99 38.66 -35.76 -23.73
N PRO A 100 39.36 -35.05 -22.80
CA PRO A 100 39.31 -33.59 -22.64
C PRO A 100 40.58 -32.83 -23.11
N LEU A 101 40.42 -31.55 -23.49
CA LEU A 101 41.45 -30.51 -23.76
C LEU A 101 40.78 -29.12 -23.60
N GLU A 102 41.45 -27.99 -23.31
CA GLU A 102 42.62 -27.71 -22.45
C GLU A 102 42.53 -26.22 -22.02
N HIS A 103 43.57 -25.60 -21.44
CA HIS A 103 43.45 -24.32 -20.71
C HIS A 103 44.41 -23.20 -21.18
N ARG A 104 44.04 -21.92 -20.93
CA ARG A 104 44.84 -20.66 -21.09
C ARG A 104 45.02 -20.09 -22.52
N PRO A 105 45.44 -18.82 -22.69
CA PRO A 105 44.99 -17.60 -21.99
C PRO A 105 44.77 -16.37 -22.93
N SER A 106 44.51 -15.20 -22.34
CA SER A 106 44.25 -13.90 -22.97
C SER A 106 45.29 -13.37 -23.98
N GLN A 107 44.82 -12.59 -24.97
CA GLN A 107 45.57 -11.48 -25.56
C GLN A 107 44.70 -10.22 -25.69
N THR A 108 45.33 -9.07 -25.46
CA THR A 108 44.78 -7.72 -25.71
C THR A 108 45.04 -7.27 -27.14
N LEU A 109 44.18 -6.40 -27.69
CA LEU A 109 44.45 -5.66 -28.92
C LEU A 109 43.89 -4.24 -28.83
N GLU A 110 44.63 -3.28 -29.41
CA GLU A 110 44.39 -1.84 -29.25
C GLU A 110 43.54 -1.24 -30.40
N ARG A 111 43.27 0.07 -30.25
CA ARG A 111 42.51 0.95 -31.14
C ARG A 111 42.95 0.89 -32.61
N GLN A 112 41.98 1.06 -33.52
CA GLN A 112 42.03 2.16 -34.50
C GLN A 112 40.67 2.46 -35.18
N SER A 113 40.52 3.71 -35.61
CA SER A 113 39.48 4.27 -36.49
C SER A 113 40.19 4.91 -37.71
N PRO A 114 39.56 5.53 -38.73
CA PRO A 114 38.14 5.81 -39.00
C PRO A 114 37.70 5.22 -40.38
N PRO A 115 37.07 5.88 -41.41
CA PRO A 115 37.08 7.29 -41.84
C PRO A 115 35.70 8.01 -41.84
N HIS A 116 35.67 9.29 -42.25
CA HIS A 116 34.49 10.18 -42.24
C HIS A 116 33.84 10.42 -43.61
N SER A 117 32.51 10.60 -43.61
CA SER A 117 31.78 11.58 -44.44
C SER A 117 30.45 11.94 -43.75
N GLY A 118 29.90 13.16 -43.85
CA GLY A 118 30.45 14.35 -44.49
C GLY A 118 29.41 15.45 -44.78
N LEU A 119 28.73 16.00 -43.76
CA LEU A 119 27.78 17.11 -43.94
C LEU A 119 27.92 18.18 -42.84
N ARG A 120 27.92 19.46 -43.22
CA ARG A 120 27.98 20.62 -42.32
C ARG A 120 26.67 21.40 -42.35
N ILE A 121 26.09 21.66 -41.19
CA ILE A 121 25.25 22.84 -40.93
C ILE A 121 25.76 23.47 -39.63
N LEU A 122 25.70 24.81 -39.54
CA LEU A 122 26.37 25.59 -38.50
C LEU A 122 25.56 25.63 -37.19
N LEU A 123 26.25 25.51 -36.06
CA LEU A 123 25.73 25.91 -34.74
C LEU A 123 26.08 27.38 -34.48
N ALA A 124 25.18 28.09 -33.79
CA ALA A 124 25.41 29.44 -33.29
C ALA A 124 25.10 29.45 -31.78
N GLU A 125 26.11 29.86 -31.00
CA GLU A 125 26.03 30.07 -29.55
C GLU A 125 25.84 31.58 -29.24
N PRO A 126 25.38 31.96 -28.04
CA PRO A 126 24.66 33.23 -27.83
C PRO A 126 25.56 34.47 -27.73
N GLY A 127 24.99 35.62 -28.09
CA GLY A 127 25.63 36.94 -27.94
C GLY A 127 25.13 37.73 -26.72
N ASP A 128 26.02 38.53 -26.14
CA ASP A 128 25.76 39.35 -24.96
C ASP A 128 24.71 40.48 -25.18
N PRO A 129 23.95 40.87 -24.14
CA PRO A 129 22.98 41.97 -24.21
C PRO A 129 23.66 43.36 -24.11
N PRO A 130 23.15 44.38 -24.83
CA PRO A 130 23.70 45.74 -24.80
C PRO A 130 23.38 46.49 -23.50
N SER A 131 24.30 47.37 -23.09
CA SER A 131 24.25 48.08 -21.80
C SER A 131 23.51 49.43 -21.84
N ARG A 132 23.09 49.87 -20.63
CA ARG A 132 22.68 51.25 -20.24
C ARG A 132 21.32 51.78 -20.73
N PHE A 133 20.40 51.88 -19.78
CA PHE A 133 19.93 53.19 -19.29
C PHE A 133 19.68 53.13 -17.78
N LYS A 134 20.02 54.19 -17.02
CA LYS A 134 19.71 54.33 -15.59
C LYS A 134 19.25 55.78 -15.32
N PRO A 135 18.08 56.00 -14.70
CA PRO A 135 17.76 57.28 -14.07
C PRO A 135 18.65 57.51 -12.84
N ALA A 136 19.07 58.75 -12.59
CA ALA A 136 19.96 59.08 -11.48
C ALA A 136 19.19 59.49 -10.22
N LEU A 137 19.42 58.81 -9.09
CA LEU A 137 19.05 59.35 -7.78
C LEU A 137 20.01 60.50 -7.43
N ARG A 138 19.48 61.72 -7.27
CA ARG A 138 20.23 62.85 -6.73
C ARG A 138 20.20 62.82 -5.20
N LEU A 139 21.30 62.39 -4.57
CA LEU A 139 21.55 62.70 -3.17
C LEU A 139 21.75 64.21 -3.00
N TRP A 140 20.92 64.87 -2.19
CA TRP A 140 21.24 66.17 -1.62
C TRP A 140 21.74 65.99 -0.19
N ARG A 141 23.03 66.25 0.04
CA ARG A 141 23.56 66.53 1.38
C ARG A 141 23.42 68.03 1.63
N LEU A 142 22.65 68.41 2.65
CA LEU A 142 22.73 69.73 3.26
C LEU A 142 23.06 69.62 4.75
N LEU A 143 23.63 70.69 5.29
CA LEU A 143 24.47 70.65 6.48
C LEU A 143 23.68 70.73 7.80
N ALA A 144 24.27 70.15 8.85
CA ALA A 144 23.74 70.21 10.19
C ALA A 144 23.74 71.63 10.76
N ARG A 145 22.76 71.93 11.63
CA ARG A 145 22.80 73.10 12.51
C ARG A 145 22.14 72.78 13.85
N GLN A 146 22.94 72.63 14.90
CA GLN A 146 22.44 72.46 16.28
C GLN A 146 21.80 73.76 16.78
N ARG A 147 20.75 73.64 17.62
CA ARG A 147 20.36 74.69 18.59
C ARG A 147 19.58 74.11 19.79
N SER A 148 20.30 73.97 20.91
CA SER A 148 19.88 74.33 22.27
C SER A 148 18.41 74.18 22.70
N SER A 149 18.15 73.07 23.43
CA SER A 149 17.62 73.03 24.82
C SER A 149 16.21 73.57 25.20
N ALA A 150 15.42 72.62 25.72
CA ALA A 150 14.56 72.71 26.94
C ALA A 150 13.22 73.48 26.87
N PRO A 151 12.30 73.27 27.84
CA PRO A 151 11.74 71.96 28.23
C PRO A 151 10.19 71.99 28.39
N GLY A 152 9.52 70.84 28.41
CA GLY A 152 8.09 70.83 28.76
C GLY A 152 7.39 69.47 28.81
N MET A 153 6.55 69.31 29.84
CA MET A 153 5.48 68.31 30.04
C MET A 153 5.86 66.82 30.07
N ALA A 154 5.48 66.14 31.16
CA ALA A 154 5.55 64.70 31.28
C ALA A 154 4.41 63.99 30.54
N SER A 155 4.62 62.72 30.18
CA SER A 155 3.56 61.80 29.80
C SER A 155 3.90 60.42 30.36
N LEU A 156 2.99 59.86 31.17
CA LEU A 156 3.16 58.52 31.72
C LEU A 156 2.93 57.49 30.62
N LEU A 157 4.01 56.96 30.05
CA LEU A 157 3.95 55.76 29.24
C LEU A 157 3.83 54.54 30.17
N LEU A 158 2.58 54.20 30.48
CA LEU A 158 2.22 52.89 31.02
C LEU A 158 2.64 51.82 30.01
N LEU A 159 3.76 51.14 30.26
CA LEU A 159 4.05 49.88 29.58
C LEU A 159 3.03 48.84 30.05
N PRO A 160 2.21 48.25 29.16
CA PRO A 160 1.51 47.03 29.49
C PRO A 160 2.58 45.93 29.60
N LEU A 161 2.87 45.48 30.82
CA LEU A 161 3.70 44.29 31.04
C LEU A 161 2.90 43.08 30.57
N LEU A 162 3.00 42.78 29.28
CA LEU A 162 2.48 41.59 28.64
C LEU A 162 3.28 40.37 29.14
N LEU A 163 2.96 39.92 30.36
CA LEU A 163 3.09 38.52 30.69
C LEU A 163 2.22 37.77 29.68
N THR A 164 2.87 37.17 28.69
CA THR A 164 2.30 36.05 27.96
C THR A 164 2.11 34.91 28.95
N LEU A 165 0.94 34.88 29.62
CA LEU A 165 0.47 33.65 30.25
C LEU A 165 0.29 32.63 29.14
N SER A 166 1.32 31.80 28.96
CA SER A 166 1.22 30.55 28.22
C SER A 166 0.08 29.76 28.85
N LEU A 167 -1.04 29.64 28.13
CA LEU A 167 -2.13 28.75 28.50
C LEU A 167 -1.54 27.36 28.78
N PRO A 168 -1.87 26.72 29.92
CA PRO A 168 -1.22 25.48 30.32
C PRO A 168 -1.58 24.38 29.32
N ALA A 169 -0.61 23.98 28.48
CA ALA A 169 -0.73 22.92 27.48
C ALA A 169 -0.82 21.51 28.08
N GLY A 170 -1.31 21.38 29.32
CA GLY A 170 -1.34 20.16 30.13
C GLY A 170 -2.67 19.89 30.82
N ALA A 171 -3.75 20.62 30.52
CA ALA A 171 -5.06 20.38 31.15
C ALA A 171 -5.71 19.04 30.76
N ASN A 172 -5.47 18.57 29.52
CA ASN A 172 -6.09 17.36 28.95
C ASN A 172 -5.07 16.37 28.35
N CYS A 173 -3.77 16.57 28.58
CA CYS A 173 -2.74 15.66 28.06
C CYS A 173 -2.84 14.28 28.77
N PRO A 174 -2.98 13.16 28.04
CA PRO A 174 -3.08 11.83 28.67
C PRO A 174 -1.73 11.23 29.08
N CYS A 175 -0.62 11.90 28.75
CA CYS A 175 0.73 11.41 29.02
C CYS A 175 1.22 11.76 30.43
N GLN A 176 2.01 10.87 31.04
CA GLN A 176 2.61 11.10 32.35
C GLN A 176 3.57 12.30 32.36
N ASP A 177 4.24 12.56 31.24
CA ASP A 177 4.98 13.79 30.97
C ASP A 177 4.19 14.63 29.95
N PRO A 178 3.66 15.82 30.33
CA PRO A 178 2.97 16.72 29.42
C PRO A 178 3.78 17.21 28.22
N ALA A 179 5.11 17.15 28.27
CA ALA A 179 5.96 17.49 27.12
C ALA A 179 5.74 16.54 25.93
N LEU A 180 5.34 15.28 26.18
CA LEU A 180 5.03 14.29 25.14
C LEU A 180 3.77 14.65 24.33
N CYS A 181 2.92 15.56 24.82
CA CYS A 181 1.79 16.09 24.06
C CYS A 181 2.17 17.25 23.11
N GLN A 182 3.46 17.55 22.94
CA GLN A 182 3.94 18.46 21.89
C GLN A 182 4.27 17.68 20.60
N PRO A 183 3.98 18.23 19.41
CA PRO A 183 4.32 17.58 18.14
C PRO A 183 5.83 17.30 17.99
N ILE A 184 6.16 16.17 17.38
CA ILE A 184 7.52 15.74 17.07
C ILE A 184 8.07 16.57 15.90
N ARG A 185 9.02 17.46 16.20
CA ARG A 185 9.57 18.44 15.24
C ARG A 185 10.80 17.98 14.45
N HIS A 186 11.47 16.91 14.86
CA HIS A 186 12.68 16.46 14.15
C HIS A 186 12.31 15.70 12.87
N HIS A 187 13.12 15.81 11.82
CA HIS A 187 12.94 15.05 10.58
C HIS A 187 14.09 14.05 10.46
N PRO A 188 13.82 12.74 10.25
CA PRO A 188 14.85 11.73 10.10
C PRO A 188 15.38 11.67 8.67
N ASP A 189 16.66 11.34 8.49
CA ASP A 189 17.29 11.14 7.17
C ASP A 189 16.76 9.89 6.43
N PHE A 190 16.17 8.96 7.19
CA PHE A 190 15.59 7.70 6.72
C PHE A 190 14.35 7.33 7.54
N GLU A 191 13.19 7.25 6.90
CA GLU A 191 11.92 6.87 7.53
C GLU A 191 11.82 5.36 7.79
N VAL A 192 11.19 4.98 8.90
CA VAL A 192 10.61 3.64 9.13
C VAL A 192 9.13 3.86 9.48
N PHE A 193 8.29 3.69 8.47
CA PHE A 193 6.89 4.07 8.49
C PHE A 193 5.99 2.86 8.79
N VAL A 194 5.40 2.82 9.98
CA VAL A 194 4.70 1.66 10.52
C VAL A 194 3.19 1.83 10.39
N PHE A 195 2.50 0.93 9.68
CA PHE A 195 1.05 0.81 9.82
C PHE A 195 0.71 -0.06 11.03
N HIS A 196 -0.21 0.43 11.86
CA HIS A 196 -0.66 -0.23 13.08
C HIS A 196 -2.19 -0.31 13.10
N VAL A 197 -2.74 -1.52 13.21
CA VAL A 197 -4.17 -1.82 13.06
C VAL A 197 -4.77 -2.25 14.40
N GLY A 198 -4.89 -1.28 15.32
CA GLY A 198 -5.44 -1.47 16.66
C GLY A 198 -4.72 -2.51 17.53
N ASP A 199 -5.40 -3.04 18.54
CA ASP A 199 -4.85 -3.92 19.59
C ASP A 199 -3.74 -3.26 20.45
N LYS A 200 -2.84 -4.04 21.05
CA LYS A 200 -1.75 -3.60 21.95
C LYS A 200 -0.37 -4.23 21.61
N THR A 201 -0.25 -4.90 20.46
CA THR A 201 1.01 -5.48 19.94
C THR A 201 2.11 -4.45 19.77
N TRP A 202 1.74 -3.17 19.59
CA TRP A 202 2.67 -2.04 19.54
C TRP A 202 3.64 -1.99 20.72
N LYS A 203 3.29 -2.55 21.89
CA LYS A 203 4.17 -2.65 23.06
C LYS A 203 5.42 -3.49 22.84
N SER A 204 5.44 -4.31 21.79
CA SER A 204 6.51 -5.24 21.44
C SER A 204 7.20 -4.92 20.10
N TYR A 205 6.91 -3.76 19.48
CA TYR A 205 7.58 -3.34 18.24
C TYR A 205 9.02 -2.87 18.50
N ASP A 206 9.88 -2.88 17.47
CA ASP A 206 11.24 -2.34 17.57
C ASP A 206 11.27 -0.80 17.47
N TRP A 207 10.92 -0.17 18.59
CA TRP A 207 10.96 1.28 18.76
C TRP A 207 12.37 1.90 18.72
N SER A 208 13.45 1.12 18.51
CA SER A 208 14.77 1.70 18.28
C SER A 208 14.93 2.33 16.90
N GLN A 209 14.03 2.00 15.96
CA GLN A 209 14.16 2.40 14.55
C GLN A 209 12.95 3.08 13.92
N ILE A 210 11.76 3.01 14.53
CA ILE A 210 10.49 3.56 14.04
C ILE A 210 10.55 5.09 14.01
N THR A 211 10.07 5.72 12.92
CA THR A 211 10.01 7.18 12.81
C THR A 211 8.58 7.73 12.82
N THR A 212 7.63 6.99 12.25
CA THR A 212 6.20 7.34 12.23
C THR A 212 5.34 6.09 12.35
N VAL A 213 4.22 6.19 13.08
CA VAL A 213 3.15 5.19 13.14
C VAL A 213 1.87 5.77 12.54
N ALA A 214 1.39 5.20 11.44
CA ALA A 214 0.06 5.44 10.89
C ALA A 214 -0.97 4.55 11.58
N VAL A 215 -1.92 5.15 12.29
CA VAL A 215 -2.87 4.42 13.15
C VAL A 215 -4.20 4.19 12.45
N PHE A 216 -4.50 2.92 12.23
CA PHE A 216 -5.76 2.41 11.70
C PHE A 216 -6.58 1.83 12.86
N GLY A 217 -7.74 2.43 13.15
CA GLY A 217 -8.63 2.00 14.23
C GLY A 217 -9.02 3.14 15.16
N LYS A 218 -9.21 2.82 16.44
CA LYS A 218 -9.55 3.81 17.49
C LYS A 218 -8.29 4.46 18.04
N TYR A 219 -8.38 5.74 18.40
CA TYR A 219 -7.31 6.45 19.11
C TYR A 219 -6.94 5.73 20.41
N ASP A 220 -5.67 5.37 20.53
CA ASP A 220 -5.07 4.81 21.74
C ASP A 220 -4.09 5.85 22.33
N PRO A 221 -4.47 6.58 23.40
CA PRO A 221 -3.58 7.56 24.01
C PRO A 221 -2.32 6.93 24.61
N GLU A 222 -2.36 5.65 24.99
CA GLU A 222 -1.19 4.94 25.53
C GLU A 222 -0.14 4.73 24.43
N LEU A 223 -0.58 4.41 23.19
CA LEU A 223 0.29 4.33 22.02
C LEU A 223 0.91 5.69 21.68
N MET A 224 0.10 6.76 21.63
CA MET A 224 0.59 8.10 21.31
C MET A 224 1.68 8.54 22.29
N CYS A 225 1.40 8.49 23.60
CA CYS A 225 2.37 8.85 24.62
C CYS A 225 3.63 7.98 24.57
N TYR A 226 3.49 6.68 24.30
CA TYR A 226 4.64 5.79 24.18
C TYR A 226 5.49 6.10 22.94
N ALA A 227 4.87 6.28 21.77
CA ALA A 227 5.56 6.64 20.53
C ALA A 227 6.34 7.95 20.69
N HIS A 228 5.72 8.97 21.28
CA HIS A 228 6.36 10.27 21.50
C HIS A 228 7.51 10.16 22.51
N SER A 229 7.41 9.27 23.52
CA SER A 229 8.52 8.94 24.43
C SER A 229 9.73 8.26 23.75
N LYS A 230 9.56 7.81 22.50
CA LYS A 230 10.61 7.27 21.62
C LYS A 230 11.01 8.25 20.52
N GLY A 231 10.36 9.41 20.44
CA GLY A 231 10.51 10.36 19.33
C GLY A 231 9.82 9.94 18.04
N ALA A 232 9.05 8.85 18.02
CA ALA A 232 8.30 8.42 16.86
C ALA A 232 7.00 9.23 16.74
N ARG A 233 6.70 9.70 15.53
CA ARG A 233 5.43 10.39 15.20
C ARG A 233 4.24 9.45 15.27
N VAL A 234 3.05 9.99 15.51
CA VAL A 234 1.77 9.28 15.30
C VAL A 234 0.85 10.08 14.39
N VAL A 235 0.40 9.48 13.30
CA VAL A 235 -0.44 10.12 12.27
C VAL A 235 -1.79 9.43 12.11
N LEU A 236 -2.83 10.23 11.88
CA LEU A 236 -4.19 9.75 11.62
C LEU A 236 -4.31 9.05 10.26
N LYS A 237 -5.21 8.07 10.11
CA LYS A 237 -5.75 7.74 8.78
C LYS A 237 -6.64 8.88 8.24
N GLY A 238 -6.37 9.33 7.02
CA GLY A 238 -7.27 10.10 6.17
C GLY A 238 -7.86 9.21 5.08
N ASP A 239 -9.18 9.08 5.03
CA ASP A 239 -9.91 8.50 3.91
C ASP A 239 -11.20 9.33 3.72
N VAL A 240 -11.62 9.47 2.46
CA VAL A 240 -12.75 10.27 2.02
C VAL A 240 -13.12 9.91 0.58
N SER A 241 -14.40 10.08 0.21
CA SER A 241 -14.82 9.74 -1.16
C SER A 241 -14.27 10.72 -2.19
N VAL A 242 -13.65 10.20 -3.26
CA VAL A 242 -13.14 11.00 -4.38
C VAL A 242 -14.24 11.81 -5.09
N LYS A 243 -15.50 11.37 -4.98
CA LYS A 243 -16.68 12.11 -5.50
C LYS A 243 -17.05 13.32 -4.65
N ALA A 244 -16.80 13.28 -3.34
CA ALA A 244 -17.16 14.36 -2.43
C ALA A 244 -16.13 15.51 -2.48
N ILE A 245 -14.85 15.19 -2.63
CA ILE A 245 -13.75 16.17 -2.66
C ILE A 245 -13.73 17.07 -3.90
N ILE A 246 -14.60 16.83 -4.89
CA ILE A 246 -14.80 17.76 -6.02
C ILE A 246 -15.26 19.13 -5.49
N ASP A 247 -16.12 19.16 -4.47
CA ASP A 247 -16.53 20.41 -3.82
C ASP A 247 -15.41 20.94 -2.88
N PRO A 248 -14.85 22.14 -3.12
CA PRO A 248 -13.85 22.74 -2.25
C PRO A 248 -14.40 23.06 -0.85
N THR A 249 -15.71 23.28 -0.70
CA THR A 249 -16.36 23.54 0.59
C THR A 249 -16.31 22.29 1.47
N PHE A 250 -16.64 21.14 0.89
CA PHE A 250 -16.49 19.83 1.52
C PHE A 250 -15.02 19.52 1.86
N ARG A 251 -14.06 19.78 0.96
CA ARG A 251 -12.62 19.62 1.26
C ARG A 251 -12.21 20.44 2.47
N ALA A 252 -12.48 21.75 2.47
CA ALA A 252 -12.14 22.65 3.57
C ALA A 252 -12.76 22.19 4.90
N SER A 253 -14.01 21.72 4.89
CA SER A 253 -14.69 21.17 6.08
C SER A 253 -14.04 19.88 6.60
N TRP A 254 -13.70 18.94 5.72
CA TRP A 254 -13.03 17.68 6.09
C TRP A 254 -11.61 17.94 6.62
N ILE A 255 -10.87 18.84 5.98
CA ILE A 255 -9.52 19.25 6.41
C ILE A 255 -9.58 19.89 7.80
N ALA A 256 -10.49 20.84 8.03
CA ALA A 256 -10.66 21.48 9.33
C ALA A 256 -11.02 20.47 10.44
N GLN A 257 -11.88 19.48 10.14
CA GLN A 257 -12.20 18.38 11.06
C GLN A 257 -10.97 17.52 11.36
N LYS A 258 -10.15 17.15 10.36
CA LYS A 258 -8.93 16.35 10.53
C LYS A 258 -7.84 17.09 11.31
N VAL A 259 -7.64 18.39 11.05
CA VAL A 259 -6.72 19.23 11.84
C VAL A 259 -7.17 19.33 13.29
N ASN A 260 -8.46 19.60 13.55
CA ASN A 260 -8.98 19.69 14.91
C ASN A 260 -8.91 18.34 15.67
N LEU A 261 -9.20 17.23 14.98
CA LEU A 261 -9.04 15.88 15.54
C LEU A 261 -7.58 15.61 15.90
N SER A 262 -6.64 15.97 15.03
CA SER A 262 -5.20 15.81 15.26
C SER A 262 -4.73 16.61 16.49
N LYS A 263 -5.14 17.88 16.61
CA LYS A 263 -4.85 18.71 17.80
C LYS A 263 -5.47 18.15 19.09
N THR A 264 -6.64 17.50 18.99
CA THR A 264 -7.35 16.92 20.14
C THR A 264 -6.77 15.57 20.57
N GLN A 265 -6.17 14.82 19.65
CA GLN A 265 -5.58 13.50 19.87
C GLN A 265 -4.04 13.53 19.92
N TYR A 266 -3.44 14.72 19.93
CA TYR A 266 -1.99 14.95 19.94
C TYR A 266 -1.25 14.22 18.80
N MET A 267 -1.84 14.20 17.61
CA MET A 267 -1.29 13.55 16.41
C MET A 267 -0.39 14.51 15.64
N ASP A 268 0.74 14.01 15.15
CA ASP A 268 1.71 14.75 14.34
C ASP A 268 1.28 14.91 12.88
N GLY A 269 0.09 14.46 12.47
CA GLY A 269 -0.30 14.58 11.07
C GLY A 269 -1.32 13.57 10.59
N ILE A 270 -1.29 13.31 9.29
CA ILE A 270 -2.27 12.47 8.59
C ILE A 270 -1.62 11.71 7.42
N ASN A 271 -1.87 10.41 7.38
CA ASN A 271 -1.58 9.55 6.25
C ASN A 271 -2.87 9.34 5.43
N ILE A 272 -2.89 9.82 4.19
CA ILE A 272 -4.06 9.79 3.33
C ILE A 272 -4.06 8.50 2.50
N ASP A 273 -4.99 7.62 2.84
CA ASP A 273 -5.22 6.31 2.24
C ASP A 273 -6.54 6.36 1.44
N ILE A 274 -6.42 6.54 0.13
CA ILE A 274 -7.55 6.63 -0.81
C ILE A 274 -7.26 5.71 -2.00
N GLU A 275 -7.99 4.61 -2.11
CA GLU A 275 -7.81 3.57 -3.14
C GLU A 275 -8.88 3.58 -4.26
N GLN A 276 -9.69 4.64 -4.34
CA GLN A 276 -10.84 4.69 -5.24
C GLN A 276 -10.43 4.93 -6.71
N GLU A 277 -11.20 4.38 -7.67
CA GLU A 277 -10.98 4.63 -9.11
C GLU A 277 -11.05 6.13 -9.44
N VAL A 278 -10.05 6.65 -10.16
CA VAL A 278 -10.03 8.01 -10.72
C VAL A 278 -9.52 7.94 -12.15
N ASN A 279 -10.09 8.74 -13.05
CA ASN A 279 -9.67 8.83 -14.44
C ASN A 279 -8.93 10.15 -14.67
N ARG A 280 -7.88 10.17 -15.50
CA ARG A 280 -7.11 11.39 -15.84
C ARG A 280 -7.97 12.51 -16.43
N SER A 281 -9.11 12.17 -17.04
CA SER A 281 -10.05 13.13 -17.64
C SER A 281 -11.26 13.45 -16.75
N SER A 282 -11.28 13.04 -15.48
CA SER A 282 -12.40 13.29 -14.57
C SER A 282 -12.00 14.26 -13.43
N PRO A 283 -12.93 15.09 -12.92
CA PRO A 283 -12.60 16.20 -12.02
C PRO A 283 -11.98 15.76 -10.69
N GLU A 284 -12.12 14.48 -10.32
CA GLU A 284 -11.48 13.87 -9.17
C GLU A 284 -9.94 13.85 -9.29
N TYR A 285 -9.38 13.88 -10.50
CA TYR A 285 -7.93 13.91 -10.74
C TYR A 285 -7.28 15.18 -10.15
N ASP A 286 -7.83 16.35 -10.51
CA ASP A 286 -7.37 17.64 -9.99
C ASP A 286 -7.84 17.84 -8.54
N ALA A 287 -9.06 17.42 -8.21
CA ALA A 287 -9.61 17.56 -6.86
C ALA A 287 -8.88 16.71 -5.80
N LEU A 288 -8.34 15.54 -6.16
CA LEU A 288 -7.48 14.75 -5.29
C LEU A 288 -6.14 15.44 -5.05
N THR A 289 -5.54 16.01 -6.11
CA THR A 289 -4.32 16.81 -6.00
C THR A 289 -4.52 18.03 -5.10
N ALA A 290 -5.66 18.72 -5.28
CA ALA A 290 -6.06 19.87 -4.46
C ALA A 290 -6.30 19.48 -3.00
N LEU A 291 -7.00 18.37 -2.72
CA LEU A 291 -7.18 17.85 -1.36
C LEU A 291 -5.85 17.65 -0.64
N VAL A 292 -4.88 16.98 -1.28
CA VAL A 292 -3.58 16.72 -0.67
C VAL A 292 -2.86 18.02 -0.38
N LYS A 293 -2.82 18.97 -1.33
CA LYS A 293 -2.17 20.26 -1.11
C LYS A 293 -2.84 21.09 -0.01
N GLU A 294 -4.17 21.24 -0.05
CA GLU A 294 -4.94 22.00 0.94
C GLU A 294 -4.84 21.37 2.34
N THR A 295 -4.72 20.04 2.42
CA THR A 295 -4.45 19.31 3.67
C THR A 295 -3.07 19.67 4.20
N THR A 296 -2.02 19.52 3.39
CA THR A 296 -0.62 19.80 3.79
C THR A 296 -0.42 21.27 4.17
N ASP A 297 -0.88 22.21 3.34
CA ASP A 297 -0.88 23.66 3.62
C ASP A 297 -1.58 24.01 4.95
N SER A 298 -2.59 23.23 5.34
CA SER A 298 -3.33 23.44 6.58
C SER A 298 -2.66 22.76 7.78
N PHE A 299 -2.18 21.53 7.63
CA PHE A 299 -1.50 20.81 8.71
C PHE A 299 -0.19 21.50 9.10
N HIS A 300 0.70 21.82 8.14
CA HIS A 300 1.98 22.49 8.45
C HIS A 300 1.79 23.89 9.08
N ARG A 301 0.70 24.59 8.72
CA ARG A 301 0.33 25.91 9.27
C ARG A 301 -0.27 25.84 10.68
N GLU A 302 -0.98 24.76 10.98
CA GLU A 302 -1.77 24.61 12.21
C GLU A 302 -1.10 23.74 13.27
N ILE A 303 -0.18 22.86 12.87
CA ILE A 303 0.56 21.89 13.70
C ILE A 303 2.03 21.93 13.24
N GLU A 304 2.86 22.68 13.97
CA GLU A 304 4.27 22.89 13.62
C GLU A 304 5.07 21.58 13.68
N GLY A 305 5.76 21.22 12.59
CA GLY A 305 6.54 19.97 12.47
C GLY A 305 5.73 18.74 12.03
N SER A 306 4.46 18.94 11.67
CA SER A 306 3.57 17.85 11.22
C SER A 306 4.00 17.18 9.92
N GLN A 307 3.52 15.94 9.73
CA GLN A 307 3.82 15.10 8.58
C GLN A 307 2.53 14.71 7.85
N VAL A 308 2.43 15.08 6.57
CA VAL A 308 1.29 14.72 5.70
C VAL A 308 1.78 13.80 4.59
N THR A 309 1.22 12.59 4.53
CA THR A 309 1.66 11.51 3.62
C THR A 309 0.49 10.97 2.82
N PHE A 310 0.78 10.28 1.71
CA PHE A 310 -0.26 9.72 0.83
C PHE A 310 0.12 8.31 0.36
N ASP A 311 -0.80 7.37 0.48
CA ASP A 311 -0.62 5.98 0.06
C ASP A 311 -0.92 5.84 -1.43
N VAL A 312 0.08 5.40 -2.20
CA VAL A 312 -0.05 5.15 -3.64
C VAL A 312 0.10 3.67 -3.93
N ALA A 313 -0.60 3.19 -4.96
CA ALA A 313 -0.48 1.83 -5.44
C ALA A 313 0.97 1.47 -5.82
N TRP A 314 1.29 0.17 -5.87
CA TRP A 314 2.64 -0.31 -6.17
C TRP A 314 3.26 0.24 -7.47
N SER A 315 2.44 0.66 -8.46
CA SER A 315 2.91 1.16 -9.76
C SER A 315 2.13 2.36 -10.29
N PRO A 316 2.79 3.36 -10.91
CA PRO A 316 2.15 4.54 -11.48
C PRO A 316 1.39 4.25 -12.80
N LYS A 317 1.44 3.02 -13.31
CA LYS A 317 0.88 2.61 -14.61
C LYS A 317 -0.65 2.43 -14.59
N CYS A 318 -1.37 3.29 -13.84
CA CYS A 318 -2.82 3.25 -13.68
C CYS A 318 -3.37 1.92 -13.09
N ILE A 319 -2.58 1.20 -12.29
CA ILE A 319 -2.99 -0.08 -11.72
C ILE A 319 -4.26 0.07 -10.86
N ASP A 320 -5.16 -0.90 -10.92
CA ASP A 320 -6.52 -0.87 -10.36
C ASP A 320 -7.43 0.24 -10.89
N ARG A 321 -7.01 0.93 -11.97
CA ARG A 321 -7.53 2.24 -12.45
C ARG A 321 -7.25 3.39 -11.46
N ARG A 322 -6.17 3.23 -10.70
CA ARG A 322 -5.42 4.18 -9.87
C ARG A 322 -4.88 5.42 -10.61
N CYS A 323 -5.54 6.01 -11.61
CA CYS A 323 -4.89 7.00 -12.50
C CYS A 323 -4.69 8.40 -11.86
N TYR A 324 -4.00 8.49 -10.73
CA TYR A 324 -3.78 9.74 -10.00
C TYR A 324 -2.69 10.63 -10.61
N ASN A 325 -2.68 11.91 -10.24
CA ASN A 325 -1.62 12.86 -10.56
C ASN A 325 -0.40 12.62 -9.64
N TYR A 326 0.30 11.49 -9.80
CA TYR A 326 1.34 11.07 -8.85
C TYR A 326 2.43 12.13 -8.63
N THR A 327 2.81 12.88 -9.66
CA THR A 327 3.75 14.02 -9.55
C THR A 327 3.17 15.15 -8.72
N GLY A 328 1.96 15.62 -9.04
CA GLY A 328 1.31 16.70 -8.29
C GLY A 328 1.00 16.33 -6.84
N ILE A 329 0.67 15.07 -6.55
CA ILE A 329 0.46 14.56 -5.19
C ILE A 329 1.80 14.48 -4.44
N ALA A 330 2.88 14.00 -5.08
CA ALA A 330 4.21 13.98 -4.48
C ALA A 330 4.69 15.38 -4.11
N ASP A 331 4.53 16.35 -5.01
CA ASP A 331 4.89 17.76 -4.77
C ASP A 331 4.04 18.42 -3.67
N ALA A 332 2.83 17.90 -3.42
CA ALA A 332 1.85 18.46 -2.48
C ALA A 332 1.88 17.86 -1.06
N CYS A 333 2.47 16.69 -0.83
CA CYS A 333 2.64 16.06 0.50
C CYS A 333 4.11 16.08 0.97
N ASP A 334 4.43 15.52 2.13
CA ASP A 334 5.82 15.32 2.57
C ASP A 334 6.51 14.19 1.80
N PHE A 335 5.85 13.01 1.71
CA PHE A 335 6.25 11.89 0.84
C PHE A 335 5.08 10.96 0.51
N LEU A 336 5.23 10.20 -0.57
CA LEU A 336 4.38 9.07 -0.91
C LEU A 336 4.84 7.83 -0.14
N PHE A 337 3.89 7.09 0.43
CA PHE A 337 4.10 5.70 0.81
C PHE A 337 3.68 4.83 -0.38
N VAL A 338 4.63 4.16 -1.02
CA VAL A 338 4.33 3.29 -2.16
C VAL A 338 4.02 1.90 -1.63
N MET A 339 2.77 1.48 -1.79
CA MET A 339 2.24 0.20 -1.35
C MET A 339 2.70 -0.94 -2.29
N SER A 340 3.99 -1.28 -2.28
CA SER A 340 4.55 -2.42 -3.04
C SER A 340 4.22 -3.76 -2.41
N TYR A 341 2.93 -4.10 -2.51
CA TYR A 341 2.26 -5.33 -2.14
C TYR A 341 0.90 -5.38 -2.86
N ASP A 342 0.21 -6.52 -2.80
CA ASP A 342 -0.92 -6.84 -3.68
C ASP A 342 -0.53 -6.64 -5.17
N GLU A 343 0.74 -6.93 -5.52
CA GLU A 343 1.27 -6.71 -6.87
C GLU A 343 0.65 -7.66 -7.92
N GLN A 344 -0.11 -8.66 -7.46
CA GLN A 344 -0.92 -9.58 -8.26
C GLN A 344 -2.40 -9.17 -8.34
N SER A 345 -2.76 -7.92 -8.01
CA SER A 345 -4.15 -7.43 -8.13
C SER A 345 -4.72 -7.54 -9.55
N GLN A 346 -3.87 -7.54 -10.59
CA GLN A 346 -4.27 -7.63 -11.98
C GLN A 346 -3.35 -8.56 -12.79
N VAL A 347 -3.61 -9.87 -12.74
CA VAL A 347 -2.86 -10.88 -13.51
C VAL A 347 -3.41 -11.00 -14.93
N TRP A 348 -2.59 -10.61 -15.92
CA TRP A 348 -2.91 -10.68 -17.36
C TRP A 348 -2.29 -11.88 -18.08
N SER A 349 -1.37 -12.58 -17.42
CA SER A 349 -0.73 -13.83 -17.85
C SER A 349 -1.59 -15.05 -17.51
N GLU A 350 -0.98 -16.23 -17.44
CA GLU A 350 -1.64 -17.41 -16.88
C GLU A 350 -2.02 -17.19 -15.41
N CYS A 351 -3.12 -17.80 -14.98
CA CYS A 351 -3.59 -17.72 -13.61
C CYS A 351 -2.81 -18.71 -12.74
N ILE A 352 -1.66 -18.27 -12.25
CA ILE A 352 -0.77 -19.01 -11.33
C ILE A 352 -0.56 -18.27 -10.02
N ALA A 353 -0.23 -19.00 -8.96
CA ALA A 353 0.20 -18.42 -7.69
C ALA A 353 1.60 -17.78 -7.84
N ALA A 354 1.81 -16.62 -7.22
CA ALA A 354 3.04 -15.84 -7.32
C ALA A 354 3.28 -15.00 -6.05
N ALA A 355 4.45 -14.36 -5.94
CA ALA A 355 4.81 -13.50 -4.81
C ALA A 355 3.90 -12.27 -4.69
N ASN A 356 3.55 -11.93 -3.45
CA ASN A 356 2.77 -10.74 -3.08
C ASN A 356 3.43 -9.43 -3.57
N ALA A 357 4.77 -9.39 -3.54
CA ALA A 357 5.60 -8.32 -4.06
C ALA A 357 6.87 -8.92 -4.72
N PRO A 358 6.83 -9.30 -6.01
CA PRO A 358 7.98 -9.91 -6.68
C PRO A 358 9.10 -8.90 -6.90
N TYR A 359 10.33 -9.23 -6.48
CA TYR A 359 11.46 -8.29 -6.45
C TYR A 359 11.65 -7.44 -7.71
N ASN A 360 11.70 -8.08 -8.88
CA ASN A 360 11.90 -7.38 -10.15
C ASN A 360 10.70 -6.50 -10.55
N GLN A 361 9.48 -6.88 -10.17
CA GLN A 361 8.26 -6.10 -10.41
C GLN A 361 8.22 -4.86 -9.50
N THR A 362 8.42 -5.07 -8.19
CA THR A 362 8.57 -4.01 -7.18
C THR A 362 9.60 -2.97 -7.62
N LEU A 363 10.85 -3.38 -7.90
CA LEU A 363 11.94 -2.44 -8.21
C LEU A 363 11.73 -1.69 -9.53
N THR A 364 11.12 -2.34 -10.53
CA THR A 364 10.77 -1.68 -11.80
C THR A 364 9.77 -0.55 -11.58
N ALA A 365 8.80 -0.74 -10.68
CA ALA A 365 7.78 0.26 -10.40
C ALA A 365 8.34 1.51 -9.67
N TYR A 366 9.34 1.36 -8.80
CA TYR A 366 10.06 2.52 -8.24
C TYR A 366 10.88 3.25 -9.32
N ASP A 367 11.54 2.52 -10.23
CA ASP A 367 12.23 3.14 -11.37
C ASP A 367 11.22 3.87 -12.31
N ASP A 368 9.99 3.36 -12.49
CA ASP A 368 8.92 4.08 -13.19
C ASP A 368 8.48 5.36 -12.44
N TYR A 369 8.28 5.31 -11.12
CA TYR A 369 7.94 6.49 -10.30
C TYR A 369 9.02 7.57 -10.40
N ILE A 370 10.30 7.19 -10.29
CA ILE A 370 11.44 8.11 -10.42
C ILE A 370 11.51 8.67 -11.85
N LYS A 371 11.23 7.86 -12.87
CA LYS A 371 11.21 8.27 -14.29
C LYS A 371 10.08 9.26 -14.63
N MET A 372 9.03 9.37 -13.81
CA MET A 372 8.05 10.47 -13.90
C MET A 372 8.58 11.82 -13.39
N GLY A 373 9.78 11.86 -12.79
CA GLY A 373 10.37 13.05 -12.19
C GLY A 373 10.18 13.15 -10.67
N ILE A 374 9.53 12.18 -10.03
CA ILE A 374 9.36 12.17 -8.57
C ILE A 374 10.71 11.87 -7.91
N SER A 375 11.16 12.78 -7.04
CA SER A 375 12.43 12.62 -6.34
C SER A 375 12.43 11.36 -5.46
N PRO A 376 13.52 10.55 -5.47
CA PRO A 376 13.72 9.45 -4.52
C PRO A 376 13.40 9.80 -3.05
N LYS A 377 13.73 11.03 -2.61
CA LYS A 377 13.47 11.52 -1.25
C LYS A 377 12.00 11.85 -0.95
N LYS A 378 11.09 11.55 -1.89
CA LYS A 378 9.63 11.61 -1.77
C LYS A 378 8.98 10.22 -1.80
N LEU A 379 9.76 9.12 -1.83
CA LEU A 379 9.26 7.75 -1.91
C LEU A 379 9.70 6.93 -0.69
N VAL A 380 8.75 6.43 0.09
CA VAL A 380 8.96 5.40 1.12
C VAL A 380 8.49 4.06 0.58
N MET A 381 9.30 3.01 0.74
CA MET A 381 9.01 1.67 0.21
C MET A 381 8.18 0.84 1.19
N GLY A 382 6.94 0.52 0.85
CA GLY A 382 6.07 -0.35 1.65
C GLY A 382 6.26 -1.83 1.33
N VAL A 383 6.65 -2.64 2.31
CA VAL A 383 6.75 -4.11 2.16
C VAL A 383 5.61 -4.85 2.88
N PRO A 384 5.13 -5.99 2.37
CA PRO A 384 4.10 -6.76 3.06
C PRO A 384 4.70 -7.60 4.20
N TRP A 385 4.05 -7.58 5.36
CA TRP A 385 4.24 -8.58 6.43
C TRP A 385 3.10 -9.62 6.44
N TYR A 386 2.45 -9.78 5.30
CA TYR A 386 1.43 -10.79 5.02
C TYR A 386 1.69 -11.45 3.65
N SER A 387 1.04 -12.57 3.42
CA SER A 387 1.17 -13.42 2.24
C SER A 387 -0.16 -13.70 1.59
N TYR A 388 -0.13 -14.36 0.43
CA TYR A 388 -1.28 -15.06 -0.10
C TYR A 388 -1.12 -16.58 0.01
N ASP A 389 -2.17 -17.21 0.50
CA ASP A 389 -2.39 -18.65 0.57
C ASP A 389 -3.38 -19.03 -0.54
N TYR A 390 -2.87 -19.61 -1.63
CA TYR A 390 -3.65 -19.97 -2.81
C TYR A 390 -4.05 -21.45 -2.78
N THR A 391 -5.34 -21.74 -2.97
CA THR A 391 -5.79 -23.12 -3.23
C THR A 391 -5.34 -23.54 -4.63
N CYS A 392 -4.59 -24.64 -4.70
CA CYS A 392 -3.95 -25.10 -5.92
C CYS A 392 -4.86 -26.04 -6.71
N LEU A 393 -5.17 -25.69 -7.95
CA LEU A 393 -6.00 -26.51 -8.86
C LEU A 393 -5.16 -27.59 -9.56
N THR A 394 -3.93 -27.28 -9.91
CA THR A 394 -2.94 -28.22 -10.44
C THR A 394 -1.55 -27.71 -10.07
N LEU A 395 -0.71 -28.61 -9.54
CA LEU A 395 0.70 -28.36 -9.28
C LEU A 395 1.50 -29.11 -10.36
N SER A 396 2.35 -28.40 -11.10
CA SER A 396 3.28 -29.00 -12.08
C SER A 396 4.48 -29.67 -11.41
N GLU A 397 5.26 -30.42 -12.18
CA GLU A 397 6.54 -30.97 -11.73
C GLU A 397 7.51 -29.84 -11.35
N ASP A 398 7.53 -28.74 -12.13
CA ASP A 398 8.26 -27.48 -11.87
C ASP A 398 7.66 -26.63 -10.73
N HIS A 399 6.78 -27.20 -9.90
CA HIS A 399 6.13 -26.58 -8.73
C HIS A 399 5.25 -25.35 -9.03
N VAL A 400 5.02 -25.00 -10.31
CA VAL A 400 4.05 -23.96 -10.71
C VAL A 400 2.64 -24.42 -10.33
N CYS A 401 1.94 -23.58 -9.56
CA CYS A 401 0.59 -23.83 -9.06
C CYS A 401 -0.45 -23.01 -9.81
N THR A 402 -1.40 -23.66 -10.49
CA THR A 402 -2.53 -22.99 -11.14
C THR A 402 -3.65 -22.65 -10.16
N ILE A 403 -4.25 -21.47 -10.31
CA ILE A 403 -5.24 -20.91 -9.37
C ILE A 403 -6.57 -20.58 -10.06
N ALA A 404 -7.61 -20.34 -9.26
CA ALA A 404 -8.94 -20.01 -9.77
C ALA A 404 -8.95 -18.68 -10.55
N LYS A 405 -9.74 -18.62 -11.62
CA LYS A 405 -9.91 -17.40 -12.43
C LYS A 405 -10.84 -16.41 -11.72
N VAL A 406 -10.27 -15.57 -10.85
CA VAL A 406 -10.99 -14.48 -10.15
C VAL A 406 -10.64 -13.13 -10.81
N PRO A 407 -11.52 -12.59 -11.68
CA PRO A 407 -11.18 -11.41 -12.48
C PRO A 407 -11.32 -10.10 -11.69
N PHE A 408 -10.32 -9.21 -11.78
CA PHE A 408 -10.31 -7.90 -11.11
C PHE A 408 -9.99 -6.75 -12.06
N ARG A 409 -10.79 -5.68 -12.00
CA ARG A 409 -10.69 -4.42 -12.79
C ARG A 409 -10.59 -4.56 -14.33
N GLY A 410 -10.63 -5.77 -14.88
CA GLY A 410 -10.50 -6.11 -16.30
C GLY A 410 -9.53 -7.26 -16.57
N ALA A 411 -8.65 -7.59 -15.63
CA ALA A 411 -7.74 -8.72 -15.72
C ALA A 411 -8.49 -10.06 -15.51
N PRO A 412 -8.07 -11.16 -16.17
CA PRO A 412 -8.70 -12.49 -16.05
C PRO A 412 -8.49 -13.18 -14.69
N CYS A 413 -7.42 -12.85 -13.97
CA CYS A 413 -7.10 -13.38 -12.65
C CYS A 413 -6.57 -12.28 -11.71
N SER A 414 -6.54 -12.57 -10.41
CA SER A 414 -5.97 -11.70 -9.38
C SER A 414 -5.63 -12.50 -8.10
N ASP A 415 -4.86 -11.86 -7.24
CA ASP A 415 -4.62 -12.17 -5.83
C ASP A 415 -5.85 -12.69 -5.05
N ALA A 416 -7.06 -12.20 -5.36
CA ALA A 416 -8.34 -12.58 -4.73
C ALA A 416 -8.77 -14.05 -5.00
N ALA A 417 -8.01 -14.81 -5.79
CA ALA A 417 -8.09 -16.27 -5.85
C ALA A 417 -7.40 -16.97 -4.65
N GLY A 418 -6.60 -16.24 -3.87
CA GLY A 418 -5.99 -16.67 -2.62
C GLY A 418 -6.55 -15.92 -1.41
N ARG A 419 -6.11 -16.34 -0.22
CA ARG A 419 -6.44 -15.74 1.08
C ARG A 419 -5.24 -14.96 1.61
N GLN A 420 -5.44 -13.72 2.07
CA GLN A 420 -4.40 -13.01 2.81
C GLN A 420 -4.13 -13.69 4.17
N VAL A 421 -2.85 -13.91 4.50
CA VAL A 421 -2.41 -14.60 5.72
C VAL A 421 -1.26 -13.81 6.39
N PRO A 422 -1.38 -13.38 7.67
CA PRO A 422 -0.31 -12.68 8.37
C PRO A 422 0.91 -13.57 8.67
N TYR A 423 2.13 -13.01 8.66
CA TYR A 423 3.40 -13.74 8.86
C TYR A 423 3.42 -14.72 10.05
N LYS A 424 2.86 -14.34 11.20
CA LYS A 424 2.71 -15.20 12.40
C LYS A 424 1.93 -16.50 12.20
N ILE A 425 1.12 -16.59 11.14
CA ILE A 425 0.38 -17.80 10.76
C ILE A 425 1.21 -18.63 9.78
N ILE A 426 1.84 -17.97 8.78
CA ILE A 426 2.77 -18.58 7.82
C ILE A 426 3.84 -19.40 8.54
N MET A 427 4.55 -18.76 9.47
CA MET A 427 5.70 -19.35 10.17
C MET A 427 5.31 -20.45 11.17
N LYS A 428 4.00 -20.68 11.39
CA LYS A 428 3.47 -21.85 12.11
C LYS A 428 3.00 -22.94 11.15
N GLN A 429 2.32 -22.55 10.07
CA GLN A 429 1.80 -23.43 9.03
C GLN A 429 2.91 -24.10 8.20
N VAL A 430 4.07 -23.47 8.06
CA VAL A 430 5.24 -24.04 7.34
C VAL A 430 5.70 -25.39 7.91
N ASN A 431 5.45 -25.66 9.20
CA ASN A 431 5.73 -26.96 9.82
C ASN A 431 4.84 -28.10 9.28
N SER A 432 3.72 -27.76 8.63
CA SER A 432 2.82 -28.69 7.92
C SER A 432 3.09 -28.72 6.41
N SER A 433 4.20 -28.14 5.93
CA SER A 433 4.55 -28.14 4.51
C SER A 433 4.88 -29.55 4.00
N ILE A 434 4.48 -29.83 2.76
CA ILE A 434 4.85 -31.05 2.02
C ILE A 434 6.09 -30.86 1.13
N SER A 435 6.58 -29.63 0.96
CA SER A 435 7.73 -29.27 0.13
C SER A 435 8.94 -28.75 0.93
N GLY A 436 8.74 -28.43 2.21
CA GLY A 436 9.60 -27.46 2.91
C GLY A 436 9.48 -26.06 2.31
N ILE A 437 10.29 -25.12 2.82
CA ILE A 437 10.45 -23.79 2.22
C ILE A 437 11.25 -23.95 0.93
N GLN A 438 10.68 -23.47 -0.17
CA GLN A 438 11.32 -23.28 -1.46
C GLN A 438 11.62 -21.79 -1.67
N TRP A 439 12.54 -21.48 -2.58
CA TRP A 439 12.92 -20.10 -2.91
C TRP A 439 12.88 -19.91 -4.42
N ASP A 440 12.14 -18.90 -4.87
CA ASP A 440 12.09 -18.49 -6.28
C ASP A 440 13.19 -17.46 -6.55
N GLU A 441 14.06 -17.74 -7.53
CA GLU A 441 15.19 -16.87 -7.85
C GLU A 441 14.87 -15.71 -8.81
N ASP A 442 13.72 -15.66 -9.46
CA ASP A 442 13.32 -14.54 -10.33
C ASP A 442 12.44 -13.53 -9.58
N GLN A 443 11.61 -14.01 -8.67
CA GLN A 443 10.78 -13.22 -7.75
C GLN A 443 11.53 -12.85 -6.47
N LYS A 444 12.65 -13.54 -6.16
CA LYS A 444 13.43 -13.44 -4.91
C LYS A 444 12.55 -13.53 -3.66
N ALA A 445 11.67 -14.54 -3.63
CA ALA A 445 10.69 -14.74 -2.57
C ALA A 445 10.58 -16.21 -2.18
N PRO A 446 10.39 -16.53 -0.88
CA PRO A 446 10.07 -17.88 -0.45
C PRO A 446 8.61 -18.27 -0.75
N TYR A 447 8.41 -19.56 -0.96
CA TYR A 447 7.08 -20.18 -0.98
C TYR A 447 7.12 -21.57 -0.34
N TYR A 448 5.95 -22.13 -0.03
CA TYR A 448 5.83 -23.56 0.26
C TYR A 448 4.47 -24.12 -0.17
N ASN A 449 4.45 -25.41 -0.43
CA ASN A 449 3.23 -26.19 -0.64
C ASN A 449 2.83 -26.88 0.67
N TYR A 450 1.53 -26.98 0.94
CA TYR A 450 0.96 -27.81 2.02
C TYR A 450 -0.33 -28.50 1.54
N LYS A 451 -0.90 -29.40 2.35
CA LYS A 451 -2.25 -29.95 2.13
C LYS A 451 -3.18 -29.60 3.28
N ASP A 452 -4.41 -29.20 2.96
CA ASP A 452 -5.45 -28.94 3.96
C ASP A 452 -6.12 -30.24 4.43
N ASP A 453 -7.03 -30.13 5.41
CA ASP A 453 -7.77 -31.27 5.98
C ASP A 453 -8.68 -31.99 4.96
N ALA A 454 -8.98 -31.34 3.82
CA ALA A 454 -9.71 -31.92 2.68
C ALA A 454 -8.77 -32.54 1.63
N GLY A 455 -7.46 -32.57 1.87
CA GLY A 455 -6.43 -33.13 0.98
C GLY A 455 -6.08 -32.23 -0.22
N ARG A 456 -6.64 -31.02 -0.29
CA ARG A 456 -6.35 -30.05 -1.37
C ARG A 456 -4.95 -29.50 -1.19
N ILE A 457 -4.22 -29.37 -2.30
CA ILE A 457 -2.90 -28.71 -2.28
C ILE A 457 -3.13 -27.20 -2.18
N HIS A 458 -2.30 -26.54 -1.39
CA HIS A 458 -2.21 -25.09 -1.28
C HIS A 458 -0.77 -24.64 -1.51
N GLN A 459 -0.58 -23.46 -2.10
CA GLN A 459 0.73 -22.83 -2.26
C GLN A 459 0.71 -21.44 -1.60
N VAL A 460 1.64 -21.21 -0.67
CA VAL A 460 1.73 -19.97 0.11
C VAL A 460 2.99 -19.20 -0.29
N TRP A 461 2.81 -17.95 -0.72
CA TRP A 461 3.88 -17.06 -1.20
C TRP A 461 4.03 -15.84 -0.30
N TYR A 462 5.24 -15.59 0.21
CA TYR A 462 5.45 -14.61 1.29
C TYR A 462 6.77 -13.84 1.18
N ASP A 463 6.88 -12.74 1.94
CA ASP A 463 8.14 -12.04 2.17
C ASP A 463 8.77 -12.49 3.50
N ASN A 464 10.10 -12.57 3.55
CA ASN A 464 10.88 -12.94 4.72
C ASN A 464 12.08 -11.97 4.91
N PRO A 465 12.92 -12.14 5.95
CA PRO A 465 14.05 -11.23 6.18
C PRO A 465 15.05 -11.13 5.02
N GLN A 466 15.19 -12.18 4.20
CA GLN A 466 16.07 -12.21 3.02
C GLN A 466 15.48 -11.41 1.85
N SER A 467 14.22 -11.66 1.48
CA SER A 467 13.55 -10.93 0.38
C SER A 467 13.38 -9.44 0.70
N ILE A 468 13.01 -9.11 1.95
CA ILE A 468 12.93 -7.73 2.42
C ILE A 468 14.32 -7.06 2.42
N SER A 469 15.38 -7.75 2.86
CA SER A 469 16.74 -7.18 2.82
C SER A 469 17.23 -6.88 1.39
N LEU A 470 16.88 -7.72 0.41
CA LEU A 470 17.19 -7.48 -1.01
C LEU A 470 16.49 -6.21 -1.52
N LYS A 471 15.22 -6.00 -1.15
CA LYS A 471 14.43 -4.79 -1.46
C LYS A 471 15.02 -3.56 -0.75
N ALA A 472 15.33 -3.67 0.55
CA ALA A 472 15.94 -2.61 1.35
C ALA A 472 17.30 -2.15 0.79
N ALA A 473 18.09 -3.04 0.20
CA ALA A 473 19.33 -2.67 -0.49
C ALA A 473 19.11 -1.76 -1.71
N TYR A 474 17.95 -1.80 -2.38
CA TYR A 474 17.62 -0.85 -3.47
C TYR A 474 17.29 0.55 -2.92
N ILE A 475 16.63 0.63 -1.75
CA ILE A 475 16.30 1.88 -1.06
C ILE A 475 17.55 2.74 -0.88
N GLN A 476 18.66 2.12 -0.46
CA GLN A 476 19.97 2.76 -0.37
C GLN A 476 20.54 3.13 -1.76
N ARG A 477 20.57 2.18 -2.73
CA ARG A 477 21.12 2.42 -4.08
C ARG A 477 20.45 3.54 -4.87
N ARG A 478 19.15 3.79 -4.66
CA ARG A 478 18.41 4.93 -5.25
C ARG A 478 18.32 6.15 -4.35
N GLY A 479 18.75 6.06 -3.09
CA GLY A 479 18.64 7.14 -2.13
C GLY A 479 17.19 7.51 -1.80
N LEU A 480 16.29 6.52 -1.70
CA LEU A 480 14.88 6.73 -1.35
C LEU A 480 14.73 7.38 0.05
N ARG A 481 13.49 7.75 0.43
CA ARG A 481 13.18 8.39 1.73
C ARG A 481 13.21 7.41 2.91
N GLY A 482 12.90 6.14 2.69
CA GLY A 482 12.88 5.13 3.75
C GLY A 482 12.13 3.86 3.36
N ILE A 483 11.76 3.07 4.36
CA ILE A 483 10.94 1.85 4.22
C ILE A 483 9.74 1.92 5.18
N GLY A 484 8.77 1.04 4.98
CA GLY A 484 7.71 0.79 5.95
C GLY A 484 6.97 -0.49 5.62
N MET A 485 5.90 -0.80 6.37
CA MET A 485 5.25 -2.11 6.28
C MET A 485 3.73 -2.05 6.42
N TRP A 486 3.02 -2.91 5.69
CA TRP A 486 1.64 -3.30 6.01
C TRP A 486 1.61 -4.74 6.54
N HIS A 487 1.29 -5.00 7.80
CA HIS A 487 1.24 -4.05 8.92
C HIS A 487 1.89 -4.67 10.17
N ALA A 488 2.30 -3.87 11.15
CA ALA A 488 3.19 -4.36 12.20
C ALA A 488 2.56 -5.41 13.14
N ASN A 489 1.22 -5.48 13.22
CA ASN A 489 0.51 -6.54 13.97
C ASN A 489 0.62 -7.94 13.32
N CYS A 490 1.16 -8.07 12.11
CA CYS A 490 1.24 -9.36 11.41
C CYS A 490 2.30 -10.34 11.98
N LEU A 491 3.27 -9.84 12.75
CA LEU A 491 4.30 -10.66 13.41
C LEU A 491 3.80 -11.30 14.72
N ASP A 492 4.52 -12.31 15.21
CA ASP A 492 4.21 -12.97 16.49
C ASP A 492 5.05 -12.36 17.62
N TYR A 493 4.38 -11.65 18.53
CA TYR A 493 5.01 -11.00 19.69
C TYR A 493 4.79 -11.77 21.01
N SER A 494 4.55 -13.08 20.93
CA SER A 494 4.34 -13.91 22.12
C SER A 494 5.64 -14.17 22.90
N GLY A 495 5.51 -14.87 24.02
CA GLY A 495 6.65 -15.21 24.89
C GLY A 495 7.63 -16.23 24.29
N ASP A 496 7.27 -16.89 23.19
CA ASP A 496 8.05 -17.95 22.55
C ASP A 496 9.39 -17.45 21.96
N ALA A 497 10.42 -18.31 21.96
CA ALA A 497 11.75 -17.95 21.51
C ALA A 497 11.86 -17.85 19.98
N VAL A 498 11.17 -18.73 19.24
CA VAL A 498 11.20 -18.73 17.77
C VAL A 498 10.37 -17.57 17.24
N ALA A 499 9.20 -17.30 17.84
CA ALA A 499 8.39 -16.13 17.55
C ALA A 499 9.17 -14.81 17.69
N LYS A 500 9.90 -14.64 18.81
CA LYS A 500 10.74 -13.46 19.05
C LYS A 500 11.85 -13.33 18.01
N GLN A 501 12.61 -14.39 17.74
CA GLN A 501 13.67 -14.35 16.74
C GLN A 501 13.11 -13.96 15.35
N GLN A 502 12.00 -14.57 14.93
CA GLN A 502 11.32 -14.24 13.67
C GLN A 502 10.86 -12.78 13.62
N ALA A 503 10.37 -12.23 14.71
CA ALA A 503 9.98 -10.83 14.78
C ALA A 503 11.21 -9.89 14.72
N GLU A 504 12.25 -10.18 15.50
CA GLU A 504 13.52 -9.43 15.51
C GLU A 504 14.19 -9.42 14.13
N GLU A 505 14.18 -10.55 13.41
CA GLU A 505 14.73 -10.66 12.05
C GLU A 505 13.93 -9.84 11.02
N MET A 506 12.58 -9.83 11.12
CA MET A 506 11.73 -9.02 10.25
C MET A 506 11.89 -7.51 10.50
N TRP A 507 12.00 -7.08 11.77
CA TRP A 507 12.34 -5.69 12.12
C TRP A 507 13.74 -5.32 11.61
N LYS A 508 14.73 -6.19 11.79
CA LYS A 508 16.12 -5.98 11.33
C LYS A 508 16.24 -5.89 9.81
N ALA A 509 15.39 -6.57 9.06
CA ALA A 509 15.37 -6.52 7.59
C ALA A 509 14.94 -5.16 7.01
N LEU A 510 14.29 -4.30 7.79
CA LEU A 510 13.94 -2.93 7.39
C LEU A 510 15.18 -2.01 7.29
N LYS A 511 16.17 -2.22 8.17
CA LYS A 511 17.44 -1.50 8.22
C LYS A 511 18.61 -2.50 8.23
N PRO A 512 18.87 -3.19 7.10
CA PRO A 512 20.02 -4.08 7.00
C PRO A 512 21.30 -3.29 7.23
N LYS A 513 22.17 -3.79 8.12
CA LYS A 513 23.51 -3.24 8.32
C LYS A 513 24.34 -3.54 7.07
N LEU A 514 24.67 -2.48 6.32
CA LEU A 514 25.45 -2.47 5.08
C LEU A 514 26.61 -1.48 5.26
#